data_AF-D8M167-F1
#
_entry.id   AF-D8M167-F1
#
_cell.length_a   1.000
_cell.length_b   1.000
_cell.length_c   1.000
_cell.angle_alpha   90.00
_cell.angle_beta   90.00
_cell.angle_gamma   90.00
#
_symmetry.space_group_name_H-M   'P 1'
#
loop_
_entity.id
_entity.type
_entity.pdbx_description
1 polymer ?
#
loop_
_entity_poly.entity_id
_entity_poly.type
_entity_poly.pdbx_seq_one_letter_code
_entity_poly.pdbx_strand_id
1 'polypeptide(L)'
;MEDRHQRSLLSSIDSLANQGPEFFILGLNMMADFVEQMDIPYLMDSTEHRKTVTQFISESLLTIFETALEVVDDISSGSGSEKFNDFTYRNALLQADMKVLSQCLQFDFIGCKSDESADETWVLQIPALWEGFVCNSERLARLFAMYPPSSASIQATNRCSRR
;
A
#
# COMPACT_ATOMS: atom_id res chain seq x y z
N MET A 1 7.66 21.81 12.08
CA MET A 1 6.41 22.54 11.76
C MET A 1 5.70 21.90 10.56
N GLU A 2 6.42 21.16 9.71
CA GLU A 2 5.86 20.32 8.63
C GLU A 2 5.06 19.10 9.12
N ASP A 3 5.39 18.51 10.28
CA ASP A 3 4.71 17.31 10.84
C ASP A 3 3.18 17.43 10.97
N ARG A 4 2.67 18.67 11.11
CA ARG A 4 1.24 18.94 11.23
C ARG A 4 0.54 18.92 9.86
N HIS A 5 1.24 19.26 8.79
CA HIS A 5 0.65 19.41 7.45
C HIS A 5 0.37 18.06 6.79
N GLN A 6 1.26 17.08 6.94
CA GLN A 6 1.07 15.75 6.35
C GLN A 6 -0.05 14.95 7.04
N ARG A 7 -0.10 14.97 8.38
CA ARG A 7 -1.24 14.40 9.13
C ARG A 7 -2.55 15.12 8.81
N SER A 8 -2.49 16.43 8.61
CA SER A 8 -3.63 17.21 8.14
C SER A 8 -4.10 16.77 6.75
N LEU A 9 -3.18 16.47 5.83
CA LEU A 9 -3.50 16.02 4.47
C LEU A 9 -4.22 14.68 4.48
N LEU A 10 -3.68 13.67 5.18
CA LEU A 10 -4.32 12.36 5.28
C LEU A 10 -5.70 12.45 5.92
N SER A 11 -5.85 13.21 7.02
CA SER A 11 -7.17 13.43 7.63
C SER A 11 -8.16 14.17 6.71
N SER A 12 -7.65 15.02 5.80
CA SER A 12 -8.48 15.72 4.81
C SER A 12 -8.91 14.78 3.69
N ILE A 13 -8.01 13.90 3.26
CA ILE A 13 -8.31 12.86 2.26
C ILE A 13 -9.32 11.87 2.84
N ASP A 14 -9.14 11.42 4.08
CA ASP A 14 -10.10 10.55 4.78
C ASP A 14 -11.47 11.20 4.89
N SER A 15 -11.51 12.49 5.27
CA SER A 15 -12.75 13.26 5.36
C SER A 15 -13.43 13.40 3.99
N LEU A 16 -12.67 13.61 2.92
CA LEU A 16 -13.20 13.67 1.56
C LEU A 16 -13.74 12.31 1.12
N ALA A 17 -12.97 11.25 1.36
CA ALA A 17 -13.31 9.89 1.01
C ALA A 17 -14.64 9.45 1.66
N ASN A 18 -14.93 9.94 2.86
CA ASN A 18 -16.17 9.64 3.60
C ASN A 18 -17.43 10.39 3.12
N GLN A 19 -17.34 11.32 2.16
CA GLN A 19 -18.50 12.13 1.71
C GLN A 19 -19.41 11.45 0.70
N GLY A 20 -18.92 10.43 -0.02
CA GLY A 20 -19.69 9.72 -1.03
C GLY A 20 -18.84 8.70 -1.80
N PRO A 21 -19.47 7.76 -2.52
CA PRO A 21 -18.75 6.68 -3.21
C PRO A 21 -17.75 7.19 -4.25
N GLU A 22 -18.10 8.21 -5.02
CA GLU A 22 -17.23 8.87 -5.99
C GLU A 22 -16.03 9.59 -5.35
N PHE A 23 -16.25 10.19 -4.17
CA PHE A 23 -15.19 10.85 -3.41
C PHE A 23 -14.25 9.85 -2.75
N PHE A 24 -14.74 8.64 -2.45
CA PHE A 24 -13.92 7.55 -1.94
C PHE A 24 -12.85 7.11 -2.95
N ILE A 25 -13.25 6.90 -4.22
CA ILE A 25 -12.32 6.60 -5.31
C ILE A 25 -11.32 7.74 -5.52
N LEU A 26 -11.78 8.99 -5.46
CA LEU A 26 -10.90 10.16 -5.56
C LEU A 26 -9.87 10.20 -4.43
N GLY A 27 -10.30 9.92 -3.19
CA GLY A 27 -9.43 9.86 -2.02
C GLY A 27 -8.34 8.80 -2.16
N LEU A 28 -8.69 7.60 -2.60
CA LEU A 28 -7.71 6.54 -2.89
C LEU A 28 -6.71 6.98 -3.96
N ASN A 29 -7.17 7.58 -5.06
CA ASN A 29 -6.26 8.08 -6.11
C ASN A 29 -5.34 9.19 -5.59
N MET A 30 -5.84 10.09 -4.74
CA MET A 30 -5.01 11.13 -4.12
C MET A 30 -3.97 10.53 -3.16
N MET A 31 -4.32 9.50 -2.39
CA MET A 31 -3.34 8.78 -1.55
C MET A 31 -2.27 8.12 -2.41
N ALA A 32 -2.68 7.46 -3.50
CA ALA A 32 -1.78 6.87 -4.47
C ALA A 32 -0.78 7.91 -5.04
N ASP A 33 -1.31 9.03 -5.53
CA ASP A 33 -0.47 10.11 -6.09
C ASP A 33 0.45 10.71 -5.02
N PHE A 34 0.01 10.76 -3.76
CA PHE A 34 0.84 11.25 -2.65
C PHE A 34 1.99 10.29 -2.31
N VAL A 35 1.73 8.98 -2.27
CA VAL A 35 2.77 7.95 -2.10
C VAL A 35 3.78 8.05 -3.23
N GLU A 36 3.32 8.18 -4.47
CA GLU A 36 4.18 8.35 -5.65
C GLU A 36 5.05 9.59 -5.56
N GLN A 37 4.50 10.73 -5.11
CA GLN A 37 5.27 11.97 -4.92
C GLN A 37 6.37 11.85 -3.86
N MET A 38 6.14 11.06 -2.82
CA MET A 38 7.13 10.80 -1.77
C MET A 38 8.22 9.82 -2.23
N ASP A 39 8.01 9.10 -3.34
CA ASP A 39 8.95 8.12 -3.89
C ASP A 39 9.78 8.66 -5.08
N ILE A 40 9.69 9.97 -5.38
CA ILE A 40 10.34 10.58 -6.55
C ILE A 40 11.87 10.72 -6.31
N PRO A 41 12.72 10.03 -7.08
CA PRO A 41 14.16 9.98 -6.80
C PRO A 41 14.89 11.33 -6.91
N TYR A 42 14.54 12.19 -7.87
CA TYR A 42 15.23 13.48 -8.03
C TYR A 42 14.87 14.50 -6.94
N LEU A 43 13.76 14.30 -6.22
CA LEU A 43 13.43 15.13 -5.05
C LEU A 43 14.26 14.70 -3.83
N MET A 44 14.68 13.43 -3.77
CA MET A 44 15.52 12.83 -2.71
C MET A 44 16.97 13.33 -2.67
N ASP A 45 17.40 14.10 -3.67
CA ASP A 45 18.73 14.73 -3.65
C ASP A 45 18.86 15.81 -2.57
N SER A 46 17.74 16.42 -2.16
CA SER A 46 17.69 17.40 -1.07
C SER A 46 17.68 16.74 0.31
N THR A 47 18.56 17.20 1.21
CA THR A 47 18.61 16.78 2.62
C THR A 47 17.26 16.96 3.33
N GLU A 48 16.50 18.00 2.96
CA GLU A 48 15.19 18.26 3.55
C GLU A 48 14.14 17.27 3.05
N HIS A 49 14.17 16.92 1.76
CA HIS A 49 13.25 15.93 1.22
C HIS A 49 13.51 14.53 1.79
N ARG A 50 14.77 14.12 1.95
CA ARG A 50 15.10 12.84 2.61
C ARG A 50 14.55 12.75 4.03
N LYS A 51 14.57 13.85 4.80
CA LYS A 51 13.95 13.91 6.13
C LYS A 51 12.44 13.73 6.04
N THR A 52 11.78 14.44 5.13
CA THR A 52 10.33 14.33 4.92
C THR A 52 9.93 12.91 4.52
N VAL A 53 10.68 12.28 3.60
CA VAL A 53 10.42 10.89 3.17
C VAL A 53 10.66 9.91 4.31
N THR A 54 11.77 10.05 5.04
CA THR A 54 12.04 9.23 6.24
C THR A 54 10.89 9.34 7.25
N GLN A 55 10.40 10.55 7.47
CA GLN A 55 9.26 10.79 8.35
C GLN A 55 7.98 10.14 7.80
N PHE A 56 7.69 10.30 6.51
CA PHE A 56 6.54 9.69 5.84
C PHE A 56 6.54 8.16 5.95
N ILE A 57 7.68 7.51 5.72
CA ILE A 57 7.84 6.06 5.92
C ILE A 57 7.50 5.67 7.36
N SER A 58 7.97 6.46 8.34
CA SER A 58 7.82 6.14 9.76
C SER A 58 6.44 6.45 10.36
N GLU A 59 5.73 7.46 9.83
CA GLU A 59 4.49 7.98 10.43
C GLU A 59 3.23 7.72 9.59
N SER A 60 3.34 7.49 8.29
CA SER A 60 2.20 7.61 7.37
C SER A 60 2.06 6.45 6.39
N LEU A 61 3.15 5.95 5.82
CA LEU A 61 3.09 4.96 4.74
C LEU A 61 2.40 3.66 5.19
N LEU A 62 2.71 3.17 6.40
CA LEU A 62 2.03 1.97 6.92
C LEU A 62 0.55 2.22 7.14
N THR A 63 0.16 3.38 7.69
CA THR A 63 -1.25 3.73 7.91
C THR A 63 -2.03 3.75 6.60
N ILE A 64 -1.48 4.37 5.55
CA ILE A 64 -2.10 4.38 4.20
C ILE A 64 -2.28 2.95 3.68
N PHE A 65 -1.26 2.11 3.87
CA PHE A 65 -1.30 0.73 3.44
C PHE A 65 -2.33 -0.11 4.22
N GLU A 66 -2.42 0.06 5.54
CA GLU A 66 -3.44 -0.61 6.37
C GLU A 66 -4.85 -0.15 6.01
N THR A 67 -5.07 1.15 5.77
CA THR A 67 -6.37 1.66 5.29
C THR A 67 -6.78 1.01 3.97
N ALA A 68 -5.86 0.86 3.02
CA ALA A 68 -6.17 0.18 1.76
C ALA A 68 -6.52 -1.30 1.99
N LEU A 69 -5.82 -2.00 2.91
CA LEU A 69 -6.19 -3.37 3.26
C LEU A 69 -7.56 -3.49 3.95
N GLU A 70 -8.01 -2.49 4.70
CA GLU A 70 -9.37 -2.47 5.25
C GLU A 70 -10.42 -2.38 4.12
N VAL A 71 -10.14 -1.61 3.05
CA VAL A 71 -11.00 -1.54 1.86
C VAL A 71 -11.10 -2.89 1.16
N VAL A 72 -10.00 -3.64 1.08
CA VAL A 72 -9.97 -5.02 0.58
C VAL A 72 -10.85 -5.94 1.42
N ASP A 73 -10.74 -5.83 2.74
CA ASP A 73 -11.50 -6.65 3.70
C ASP A 73 -13.00 -6.34 3.59
N ASP A 74 -13.37 -5.07 3.41
CA ASP A 74 -14.76 -4.62 3.18
C ASP A 74 -15.33 -5.16 1.87
N ILE A 75 -14.55 -5.14 0.78
CA ILE A 75 -14.96 -5.68 -0.53
C ILE A 75 -15.07 -7.21 -0.48
N SER A 76 -14.19 -7.89 0.25
CA SER A 76 -14.07 -9.36 0.26
C SER A 76 -15.04 -10.05 1.22
N SER A 77 -15.30 -9.44 2.37
CA SER A 77 -16.20 -10.00 3.38
C SER A 77 -17.67 -10.03 2.94
N GLY A 78 -18.02 -9.26 1.89
CA GLY A 78 -19.41 -9.11 1.43
C GLY A 78 -20.36 -8.59 2.52
N SER A 79 -19.80 -8.15 3.65
CA SER A 79 -20.52 -7.91 4.90
C SER A 79 -21.05 -6.48 5.02
N GLY A 80 -20.76 -5.58 4.09
CA GLY A 80 -20.94 -4.16 4.33
C GLY A 80 -21.43 -3.39 3.13
N SER A 81 -22.75 -3.15 3.10
CA SER A 81 -23.44 -2.10 2.37
C SER A 81 -23.75 -2.33 0.89
N GLU A 82 -24.98 -1.95 0.53
CA GLU A 82 -25.51 -1.78 -0.82
C GLU A 82 -24.58 -0.95 -1.75
N LYS A 83 -23.59 -0.26 -1.17
CA LYS A 83 -22.58 0.57 -1.86
C LYS A 83 -21.71 -0.22 -2.83
N PHE A 84 -21.43 -1.51 -2.59
CA PHE A 84 -20.55 -2.32 -3.46
C PHE A 84 -21.31 -3.21 -4.46
N ASN A 85 -22.64 -3.07 -4.55
CA ASN A 85 -23.46 -3.85 -5.48
C ASN A 85 -23.27 -3.42 -6.94
N ASP A 86 -22.93 -2.16 -7.19
CA ASP A 86 -22.60 -1.70 -8.53
C ASP A 86 -21.23 -2.26 -8.94
N PHE A 87 -21.25 -3.18 -9.91
CA PHE A 87 -20.07 -3.81 -10.47
C PHE A 87 -19.05 -2.81 -11.03
N THR A 88 -19.52 -1.74 -11.68
CA THR A 88 -18.66 -0.71 -12.26
C THR A 88 -17.94 0.06 -11.17
N TYR A 89 -18.70 0.46 -10.14
CA TYR A 89 -18.14 1.15 -8.98
C TYR A 89 -17.13 0.26 -8.23
N ARG A 90 -17.50 -0.99 -7.96
CA ARG A 90 -16.65 -1.96 -7.27
C ARG A 90 -15.32 -2.18 -8.01
N ASN A 91 -15.35 -2.32 -9.33
CA ASN A 91 -14.12 -2.48 -10.12
C ASN A 91 -13.26 -1.22 -10.11
N ALA A 92 -13.86 -0.04 -10.27
CA ALA A 92 -13.13 1.22 -10.21
C ALA A 92 -12.49 1.44 -8.82
N LEU A 93 -13.21 1.05 -7.77
CA LEU A 93 -12.72 1.10 -6.41
C LEU A 93 -11.54 0.16 -6.18
N LEU A 94 -11.69 -1.11 -6.59
CA LEU A 94 -10.62 -2.10 -6.49
C LEU A 94 -9.38 -1.67 -7.28
N GLN A 95 -9.54 -1.07 -8.45
CA GLN A 95 -8.43 -0.56 -9.25
C GLN A 95 -7.69 0.58 -8.54
N ALA A 96 -8.42 1.53 -7.95
CA ALA A 96 -7.83 2.63 -7.20
C ALA A 96 -7.11 2.13 -5.93
N ASP A 97 -7.72 1.19 -5.21
CA ASP A 97 -7.17 0.60 -4.00
C ASP A 97 -5.89 -0.21 -4.27
N MET A 98 -5.91 -1.03 -5.33
CA MET A 98 -4.73 -1.77 -5.79
C MET A 98 -3.59 -0.84 -6.22
N LYS A 99 -3.90 0.34 -6.77
CA LYS A 99 -2.88 1.35 -7.09
C LYS A 99 -2.16 1.80 -5.82
N VAL A 100 -2.90 2.12 -4.76
CA VAL A 100 -2.34 2.49 -3.44
C VAL A 100 -1.46 1.38 -2.89
N LEU A 101 -2.00 0.16 -2.80
CA LEU A 101 -1.27 -1.01 -2.28
C LEU A 101 0.02 -1.26 -3.07
N SER A 102 -0.07 -1.20 -4.40
CA SER A 102 1.08 -1.40 -5.29
C SER A 102 2.17 -0.35 -5.07
N GLN A 103 1.81 0.92 -4.93
CA GLN A 103 2.78 1.99 -4.71
C GLN A 103 3.42 1.91 -3.32
N CYS A 104 2.65 1.58 -2.29
CA CYS A 104 3.20 1.37 -0.95
C CYS A 104 4.21 0.22 -0.89
N LEU A 105 3.96 -0.87 -1.64
CA LEU A 105 4.85 -2.02 -1.69
C LEU A 105 6.08 -1.82 -2.59
N GLN A 106 5.97 -0.94 -3.59
CA GLN A 106 7.09 -0.58 -4.49
C GLN A 106 7.94 0.58 -3.98
N PHE A 107 7.53 1.20 -2.87
CA PHE A 107 8.20 2.35 -2.27
C PHE A 107 9.68 2.04 -1.99
N ASP A 108 10.58 2.95 -2.38
CA ASP A 108 12.01 2.80 -2.13
C ASP A 108 12.37 3.17 -0.69
N PHE A 109 12.35 2.17 0.19
CA PHE A 109 12.66 2.35 1.60
C PHE A 109 14.12 2.75 1.90
N ILE A 110 15.05 2.55 0.96
CA ILE A 110 16.51 2.69 1.18
C ILE A 110 17.07 3.87 0.35
N GLY A 111 16.29 4.44 -0.57
CA GLY A 111 16.80 5.36 -1.59
C GLY A 111 17.78 4.66 -2.54
N CYS A 112 17.65 3.35 -2.70
CA CYS A 112 18.50 2.51 -3.52
C CYS A 112 17.67 1.85 -4.62
N LYS A 113 17.37 2.62 -5.67
CA LYS A 113 17.40 2.04 -7.02
C LYS A 113 18.86 1.73 -7.32
N SER A 114 19.31 0.57 -6.85
CA SER A 114 20.67 0.08 -7.04
C SER A 114 21.05 0.12 -8.51
N ASP A 115 22.23 0.64 -8.81
CA ASP A 115 22.95 0.35 -10.05
C ASP A 115 22.99 -1.19 -10.22
N GLU A 116 22.45 -1.72 -11.32
CA GLU A 116 22.27 -3.16 -11.59
C GLU A 116 23.59 -3.95 -11.76
N SER A 117 24.71 -3.51 -11.17
CA SER A 117 26.06 -4.03 -11.44
C SER A 117 26.68 -4.92 -10.36
N ALA A 118 25.96 -5.27 -9.28
CA ALA A 118 26.50 -6.14 -8.23
C ALA A 118 25.73 -7.47 -8.10
N ASP A 119 26.49 -8.54 -7.91
CA ASP A 119 26.01 -9.91 -7.64
C ASP A 119 25.42 -9.95 -6.22
N GLU A 120 24.23 -9.36 -6.03
CA GLU A 120 23.70 -9.03 -4.70
C GLU A 120 22.73 -10.08 -4.16
N THR A 121 23.05 -10.59 -2.98
CA THR A 121 22.08 -11.24 -2.10
C THR A 121 21.06 -10.17 -1.67
N TRP A 122 19.85 -10.22 -2.22
CA TRP A 122 18.77 -9.29 -1.88
C TRP A 122 18.40 -9.43 -0.40
N VAL A 123 18.80 -8.43 0.40
CA VAL A 123 18.28 -8.27 1.76
C VAL A 123 17.10 -7.31 1.68
N LEU A 124 15.90 -7.84 1.90
CA LEU A 124 14.68 -7.03 1.97
C LEU A 124 14.71 -6.24 3.28
N GLN A 125 15.19 -4.99 3.24
CA GLN A 125 15.13 -4.09 4.39
C GLN A 125 13.74 -3.45 4.43
N ILE A 126 12.96 -3.83 5.44
CA ILE A 126 11.64 -3.27 5.69
C ILE A 126 11.73 -2.53 7.03
N PRO A 127 11.12 -1.34 7.17
CA PRO A 127 11.03 -0.69 8.48
C PRO A 127 10.43 -1.66 9.51
N ALA A 128 10.98 -1.71 10.73
CA ALA A 128 10.50 -2.62 11.78
C ALA A 128 8.99 -2.50 12.07
N LEU A 129 8.41 -1.31 11.83
CA LEU A 129 6.98 -1.06 11.94
C LEU A 129 6.14 -1.98 11.03
N TRP A 130 6.68 -2.40 9.89
CA TRP A 130 6.02 -3.28 8.93
C TRP A 130 6.20 -4.75 9.24
N GLU A 131 7.09 -5.12 10.17
CA GLU A 131 7.36 -6.51 10.55
C GLU A 131 6.07 -7.22 10.98
N GLY A 132 5.22 -6.53 11.77
CA GLY A 132 3.93 -7.07 12.21
C GLY A 132 2.98 -7.37 11.04
N PHE A 133 3.00 -6.56 9.98
CA PHE A 133 2.23 -6.83 8.77
C PHE A 133 2.83 -8.00 7.97
N VAL A 134 4.13 -7.95 7.70
CA VAL A 134 4.83 -8.93 6.85
C VAL A 134 4.84 -10.32 7.49
N CYS A 135 4.96 -10.39 8.81
CA CYS A 135 4.90 -11.65 9.55
C CYS A 135 3.47 -12.16 9.76
N ASN A 136 2.45 -11.32 9.56
CA ASN A 136 1.05 -11.76 9.66
C ASN A 136 0.59 -12.39 8.34
N SER A 137 0.58 -13.72 8.32
CA SER A 137 0.18 -14.50 7.15
C SER A 137 -1.25 -14.24 6.68
N GLU A 138 -2.15 -13.78 7.55
CA GLU A 138 -3.57 -13.63 7.23
C GLU A 138 -3.84 -12.42 6.33
N ARG A 139 -3.23 -11.27 6.65
CA ARG A 139 -3.40 -10.03 5.86
C ARG A 139 -2.75 -10.15 4.48
N LEU A 140 -1.56 -10.75 4.42
CA LEU A 140 -0.89 -11.06 3.14
C LEU A 140 -1.70 -12.06 2.31
N ALA A 141 -2.24 -13.12 2.93
CA ALA A 141 -3.06 -14.09 2.21
C ALA A 141 -4.32 -13.45 1.59
N ARG A 142 -4.95 -12.49 2.27
CA ARG A 142 -6.11 -11.76 1.74
C ARG A 142 -5.75 -10.86 0.56
N LEU A 143 -4.64 -10.13 0.66
CA LEU A 143 -4.11 -9.36 -0.47
C LEU A 143 -3.91 -10.26 -1.70
N PHE A 144 -3.28 -11.43 -1.52
CA PHE A 144 -3.08 -12.38 -2.62
C PHE A 144 -4.39 -13.04 -3.10
N ALA A 145 -5.38 -13.22 -2.24
CA ALA A 145 -6.68 -13.78 -2.62
C ALA A 145 -7.47 -12.89 -3.60
N MET A 146 -7.15 -11.59 -3.67
CA MET A 146 -7.74 -10.70 -4.68
C MET A 146 -7.14 -10.88 -6.07
N TYR A 147 -5.93 -11.43 -6.18
CA TYR A 147 -5.40 -11.79 -7.49
C TYR A 147 -6.16 -13.02 -7.99
N PRO A 148 -6.72 -12.98 -9.21
CA PRO A 148 -7.29 -14.18 -9.80
C PRO A 148 -6.19 -15.26 -9.81
N PRO A 149 -6.50 -16.53 -9.44
CA PRO A 149 -5.53 -17.59 -9.55
C PRO A 149 -5.04 -17.59 -10.98
N SER A 150 -3.78 -17.20 -11.19
CA SER A 150 -3.19 -17.29 -12.51
C SER A 150 -3.35 -18.74 -12.92
N SER A 151 -3.81 -19.00 -14.14
CA SER A 151 -3.93 -20.36 -14.67
C SER A 151 -2.59 -21.12 -14.72
N ALA A 152 -1.49 -20.50 -14.28
CA ALA A 152 -0.26 -21.19 -13.93
C ALA A 152 -0.40 -21.88 -12.55
N SER A 153 -0.76 -23.16 -12.61
CA SER A 153 -0.63 -24.18 -11.58
C SER A 153 0.50 -23.90 -10.56
N ILE A 154 0.14 -23.33 -9.41
CA ILE A 154 0.97 -23.43 -8.20
C ILE A 154 0.78 -24.87 -7.70
N GLN A 155 1.67 -25.75 -8.14
CA GLN A 155 1.87 -27.01 -7.44
C GLN A 155 2.41 -26.68 -6.05
N ALA A 156 1.50 -26.64 -5.07
CA ALA A 156 1.85 -26.54 -3.67
C ALA A 156 2.74 -27.72 -3.30
N THR A 157 4.06 -27.54 -3.33
CA THR A 157 4.98 -28.48 -2.71
C THR A 157 4.87 -28.30 -1.20
N ASN A 158 3.99 -29.08 -0.59
CA ASN A 158 4.02 -29.38 0.83
C ASN A 158 5.39 -29.98 1.19
N ARG A 159 6.34 -29.14 1.61
CA ARG A 159 7.52 -29.57 2.36
C ARG A 159 7.84 -28.59 3.49
N CYS A 160 6.93 -28.52 4.46
CA CYS A 160 7.35 -28.39 5.86
C CYS A 160 7.26 -29.78 6.49
N SER A 161 8.27 -30.60 6.22
CA SER A 161 8.50 -31.80 7.01
C SER A 161 9.23 -31.37 8.26
N ARG A 162 8.56 -31.54 9.41
CA ARG A 162 9.16 -31.54 10.73
C ARG A 162 10.50 -32.30 10.70
N ARG A 163 11.57 -31.65 11.16
CA ARG A 163 12.59 -32.24 12.03
C ARG A 163 13.38 -31.14 12.71
#